data_AF-A0A1M6CXY1-F1
#
_entry.id   AF-A0A1M6CXY1-F1
#
_cell.length_a   1.000
_cell.length_b   1.000
_cell.length_c   1.000
_cell.angle_alpha   90.00
_cell.angle_beta   90.00
_cell.angle_gamma   90.00
#
_symmetry.space_group_name_H-M   'P 1'
#
loop_
_entity.id
_entity.type
_entity.pdbx_description
1 polymer ?
#
loop_
_entity_poly.entity_id
_entity_poly.type
_entity_poly.pdbx_seq_one_letter_code
_entity_poly.pdbx_strand_id
1 'polypeptide(L)'
;MKKTILILFFLASTICFSQNVTHKTVTNTFIQNFNNYNFEGIFQSFSEKMQKAKTKEYFHDFFSRIRIENGAILNLEILKYKENKQKTTQGIYDSQNENGELTIKITIDKSGQIVGLYIFKKKIYI
;
A
#
# COMPACT_ATOMS: atom_id res chain seq x y z
N MET A 1 -25.74 22.97 -51.59
CA MET A 1 -25.34 21.80 -50.77
C MET A 1 -24.39 22.29 -49.67
N LYS A 2 -24.86 22.41 -48.42
CA LYS A 2 -23.99 22.66 -47.27
C LYS A 2 -24.28 21.57 -46.26
N LYS A 3 -23.40 20.56 -46.22
CA LYS A 3 -23.51 19.43 -45.30
C LYS A 3 -23.13 19.93 -43.92
N THR A 4 -24.10 20.02 -43.02
CA THR A 4 -23.87 20.25 -41.59
C THR A 4 -23.11 19.03 -41.05
N ILE A 5 -21.82 19.21 -40.74
CA ILE A 5 -21.01 18.17 -40.11
C ILE A 5 -21.34 18.22 -38.61
N LEU A 6 -22.05 17.20 -38.14
CA LEU A 6 -22.27 16.96 -36.72
C LEU A 6 -20.95 16.44 -36.12
N ILE A 7 -20.21 17.28 -35.41
CA ILE A 7 -19.01 16.85 -34.69
C ILE A 7 -19.47 16.17 -33.40
N LEU A 8 -19.37 14.84 -33.39
CA LEU A 8 -19.63 14.00 -32.23
C LEU A 8 -18.51 14.22 -31.19
N PHE A 9 -18.83 14.91 -30.09
CA PHE A 9 -17.94 15.03 -28.94
C PHE A 9 -17.80 13.63 -28.30
N PHE A 10 -16.69 12.94 -28.57
CA PHE A 10 -16.25 11.84 -27.73
C PHE A 10 -15.89 12.42 -26.36
N LEU A 11 -16.79 12.30 -25.38
CA LEU A 11 -16.38 12.33 -23.98
C LEU A 11 -15.43 11.13 -23.81
N ALA A 12 -14.13 11.38 -23.93
CA ALA A 12 -13.14 10.51 -23.32
C ALA A 12 -13.42 10.57 -21.82
N SER A 13 -14.25 9.65 -21.33
CA SER A 13 -14.39 9.40 -19.91
C SER A 13 -12.99 9.04 -19.42
N THR A 14 -12.29 10.01 -18.85
CA THR A 14 -11.15 9.70 -18.01
C THR A 14 -11.71 8.82 -16.91
N ILE A 15 -11.48 7.51 -17.03
CA ILE A 15 -11.64 6.59 -15.90
C ILE A 15 -10.51 7.00 -14.96
N CYS A 16 -10.74 8.11 -14.24
CA CYS A 16 -9.93 8.51 -13.14
C CYS A 16 -10.20 7.43 -12.09
N PHE A 17 -9.26 6.49 -11.96
CA PHE A 17 -9.25 5.56 -10.84
C PHE A 17 -9.34 6.40 -9.59
N SER A 18 -10.53 6.48 -8.99
CA SER A 18 -10.70 6.99 -7.64
C SER A 18 -10.04 5.95 -6.73
N GLN A 19 -8.72 6.03 -6.59
CA GLN A 19 -8.02 5.28 -5.56
C GLN A 19 -8.61 5.73 -4.23
N ASN A 20 -8.95 4.76 -3.38
CA ASN A 20 -9.50 5.05 -2.07
C ASN A 20 -8.49 5.92 -1.29
N VAL A 21 -8.85 7.19 -1.07
CA VAL A 21 -7.97 8.19 -0.45
C VAL A 21 -7.46 7.67 0.90
N THR A 22 -8.30 6.98 1.66
CA THR A 22 -7.92 6.35 2.93
C THR A 22 -6.82 5.33 2.74
N HIS A 23 -6.91 4.45 1.73
CA HIS A 23 -5.87 3.45 1.48
C HIS A 23 -4.53 4.11 1.18
N LYS A 24 -4.53 5.12 0.31
CA LYS A 24 -3.31 5.87 -0.02
C LYS A 24 -2.72 6.57 1.20
N THR A 25 -3.56 7.21 2.02
CA THR A 25 -3.11 7.89 3.25
C THR A 25 -2.47 6.90 4.22
N VAL A 26 -3.11 5.77 4.50
CA VAL A 26 -2.58 4.75 5.41
C VAL A 26 -1.28 4.14 4.87
N THR A 27 -1.20 3.85 3.57
CA THR A 27 0.04 3.37 2.93
C THR A 27 1.17 4.40 3.07
N ASN A 28 0.89 5.69 2.85
CA ASN A 28 1.89 6.75 3.03
C ASN A 28 2.35 6.87 4.49
N THR A 29 1.42 6.80 5.44
CA THR A 29 1.76 6.81 6.88
C THR A 29 2.59 5.59 7.27
N PHE A 30 2.28 4.41 6.72
CA PHE A 30 3.11 3.21 6.90
C PHE A 30 4.55 3.45 6.44
N ILE A 31 4.76 4.00 5.24
CA ILE A 31 6.09 4.30 4.69
C ILE A 31 6.84 5.30 5.58
N GLN A 32 6.18 6.41 5.94
CA GLN A 32 6.77 7.43 6.81
C GLN A 32 7.21 6.84 8.15
N ASN A 33 6.34 6.05 8.78
CA ASN A 33 6.67 5.40 10.05
C ASN A 33 7.80 4.37 9.89
N PHE A 34 7.77 3.57 8.83
CA PHE A 34 8.82 2.57 8.54
C PHE A 34 10.18 3.23 8.34
N ASN A 35 10.24 4.28 7.52
CA ASN A 35 11.48 4.99 7.22
C ASN A 35 12.05 5.73 8.44
N ASN A 36 11.20 6.20 9.34
CA ASN A 36 11.57 6.92 10.56
C ASN A 36 11.77 6.00 11.79
N TYR A 37 11.82 4.68 11.61
CA TYR A 37 11.89 3.69 12.71
C TYR A 37 10.75 3.81 13.74
N ASN A 38 9.65 4.47 13.39
CA ASN A 38 8.45 4.59 14.23
C ASN A 38 7.58 3.33 14.10
N PHE A 39 8.13 2.18 14.49
CA PHE A 39 7.43 0.89 14.41
C PHE A 39 6.24 0.82 15.37
N GLU A 40 6.25 1.61 16.44
CA GLU A 40 5.07 1.77 17.29
C GLU A 40 3.90 2.39 16.53
N GLY A 41 4.15 3.45 15.75
CA GLY A 41 3.13 4.04 14.90
C GLY A 41 2.55 3.04 13.89
N ILE A 42 3.36 2.12 13.37
CA ILE A 42 2.87 1.01 12.52
C ILE A 42 1.99 0.07 13.34
N PHE A 43 2.44 -0.37 14.52
CA PHE A 43 1.67 -1.27 15.37
C PHE A 43 0.32 -0.68 15.77
N GLN A 44 0.26 0.61 16.12
CA GLN A 44 -0.99 1.30 16.47
C GLN A 44 -1.95 1.47 15.28
N SER A 45 -1.46 1.41 14.04
CA SER A 45 -2.30 1.44 12.84
C SER A 45 -2.98 0.08 12.55
N PHE A 46 -2.56 -0.98 13.23
CA PHE A 46 -3.16 -2.30 13.10
C PHE A 46 -4.52 -2.37 13.78
N SER A 47 -5.43 -3.14 13.18
CA SER A 47 -6.67 -3.54 13.86
C SER A 47 -6.40 -4.25 15.18
N GLU A 48 -7.35 -4.18 16.12
CA GLU A 48 -7.24 -4.91 17.39
C GLU A 48 -6.90 -6.40 17.20
N LYS A 49 -7.48 -7.04 16.19
CA LYS A 49 -7.21 -8.45 15.89
C LYS A 49 -5.74 -8.67 15.53
N MET A 50 -5.15 -7.79 14.73
CA MET A 50 -3.73 -7.84 14.36
C MET A 50 -2.84 -7.55 15.57
N GLN A 51 -3.19 -6.55 16.40
CA GLN A 51 -2.46 -6.24 17.64
C GLN A 51 -2.49 -7.39 18.66
N LYS A 52 -3.58 -8.16 18.70
CA LYS A 52 -3.73 -9.35 19.56
C LYS A 52 -3.07 -10.60 18.97
N ALA A 53 -2.80 -10.63 17.66
CA ALA A 53 -2.25 -11.81 16.99
C ALA A 53 -0.75 -12.01 17.25
N LYS A 54 0.01 -10.92 17.43
CA LYS A 54 1.44 -10.92 17.78
C LYS A 54 1.76 -9.70 18.64
N THR A 55 2.77 -9.81 19.49
CA THR A 55 3.16 -8.72 20.38
C THR A 55 3.78 -7.54 19.63
N LYS A 56 3.80 -6.38 20.29
CA LYS A 56 4.48 -5.18 19.80
C LYS A 56 5.96 -5.44 19.53
N GLU A 57 6.64 -6.16 20.43
CA GLU A 57 8.06 -6.51 20.33
C GLU A 57 8.33 -7.36 19.09
N TYR A 58 7.46 -8.34 18.80
CA TYR A 58 7.57 -9.15 17.59
C TYR A 58 7.55 -8.28 16.32
N PHE A 59 6.63 -7.32 16.23
CA PHE A 59 6.54 -6.42 15.08
C PHE A 59 7.69 -5.44 15.01
N HIS A 60 8.12 -4.90 16.15
CA HIS A 60 9.30 -4.05 16.24
C HIS A 60 10.53 -4.78 15.65
N ASP A 61 10.80 -6.00 16.11
CA ASP A 61 11.94 -6.79 15.63
C ASP A 61 11.80 -7.17 14.16
N PHE A 62 10.58 -7.50 13.72
CA PHE A 62 10.30 -7.79 12.32
C PHE A 62 10.62 -6.60 11.41
N PHE A 63 10.13 -5.40 11.72
CA PHE A 63 10.39 -4.20 10.91
C PHE A 63 11.84 -3.72 11.03
N SER A 64 12.44 -3.85 12.21
CA SER A 64 13.85 -3.51 12.43
C SER A 64 14.76 -4.35 11.53
N ARG A 65 14.55 -5.67 11.48
CA ARG A 65 15.30 -6.56 10.57
C ARG A 65 15.14 -6.14 9.09
N ILE A 66 13.92 -5.88 8.64
CA ILE A 66 13.70 -5.44 7.24
C ILE A 66 14.40 -4.11 6.97
N ARG A 67 14.30 -3.15 7.90
CA ARG A 67 14.92 -1.82 7.74
C ARG A 67 16.45 -1.88 7.73
N ILE A 68 17.04 -2.80 8.50
CA ILE A 68 18.49 -3.08 8.51
C ILE A 68 18.91 -3.77 7.20
N GLU A 69 18.18 -4.80 6.75
CA GLU A 69 18.55 -5.58 5.56
C GLU A 69 18.33 -4.80 4.26
N ASN A 70 17.20 -4.11 4.13
CA ASN A 70 16.77 -3.50 2.87
C ASN A 70 16.88 -1.98 2.86
N GLY A 71 17.05 -1.33 4.00
CA GLY A 71 17.09 0.13 4.05
C GLY A 71 15.70 0.79 3.97
N ALA A 72 15.69 2.12 3.81
CA ALA A 72 14.47 2.92 3.65
C ALA A 72 13.75 2.55 2.36
N ILE A 73 12.42 2.69 2.35
CA ILE A 73 11.62 2.67 1.13
C ILE A 73 11.80 4.01 0.42
N LEU A 74 12.34 3.97 -0.79
CA LEU A 74 12.59 5.16 -1.63
C LEU A 74 11.41 5.45 -2.56
N ASN A 75 10.79 4.39 -3.10
CA ASN A 75 9.66 4.49 -4.01
C ASN A 75 8.73 3.28 -3.85
N LEU A 76 7.45 3.48 -4.14
CA LEU A 76 6.42 2.46 -4.07
C LEU A 76 5.52 2.51 -5.32
N GLU A 77 5.57 1.47 -6.14
CA GLU A 77 4.74 1.32 -7.34
C GLU A 77 3.60 0.34 -7.09
N ILE A 78 2.37 0.69 -7.51
CA ILE A 78 1.21 -0.17 -7.32
C ILE A 78 1.14 -1.23 -8.43
N LEU A 79 1.25 -2.50 -8.05
CA LEU A 79 1.08 -3.63 -8.97
C LEU A 79 -0.38 -4.03 -9.13
N LYS A 80 -1.13 -3.99 -8.02
CA LYS A 80 -2.51 -4.46 -7.99
C LYS A 80 -3.30 -3.76 -6.90
N TYR A 81 -4.53 -3.40 -7.22
CA TYR A 81 -5.47 -2.85 -6.27
C TYR A 81 -6.81 -3.59 -6.36
N LYS A 82 -7.40 -3.89 -5.21
CA LYS A 82 -8.74 -4.49 -5.12
C LYS A 82 -9.50 -3.86 -3.97
N GLU A 83 -10.79 -3.62 -4.16
CA GLU A 83 -11.74 -3.26 -3.12
C GLU A 83 -12.91 -4.24 -3.15
N ASN A 84 -13.35 -4.72 -1.99
CA ASN A 84 -14.50 -5.61 -1.87
C ASN A 84 -15.78 -4.84 -1.49
N LYS A 85 -16.92 -5.53 -1.47
CA LYS A 85 -18.23 -4.93 -1.12
C LYS A 85 -18.28 -4.36 0.31
N GLN A 86 -17.40 -4.84 1.20
CA GLN A 86 -17.26 -4.37 2.57
C GLN A 86 -16.33 -3.15 2.72
N LYS A 87 -15.90 -2.56 1.59
CA LYS A 87 -14.91 -1.46 1.53
C LYS A 87 -13.56 -1.82 2.17
N THR A 88 -13.25 -3.10 2.25
CA THR A 88 -11.88 -3.55 2.53
C THR A 88 -11.09 -3.43 1.24
N THR A 89 -9.92 -2.82 1.34
CA THR A 89 -9.05 -2.49 0.23
C THR A 89 -7.74 -3.24 0.37
N GLN A 90 -7.19 -3.73 -0.73
CA GLN A 90 -5.89 -4.40 -0.77
C GLN A 90 -5.05 -3.81 -1.89
N GLY A 91 -3.89 -3.28 -1.52
CA GLY A 91 -2.82 -2.88 -2.43
C GLY A 91 -1.69 -3.90 -2.39
N ILE A 92 -1.18 -4.26 -3.56
CA ILE A 92 0.09 -4.98 -3.73
C ILE A 92 1.02 -4.02 -4.45
N TYR A 93 2.21 -3.86 -3.90
CA TYR A 93 3.18 -2.87 -4.31
C TYR A 93 4.54 -3.49 -4.53
N ASP A 94 5.25 -3.00 -5.54
CA ASP A 94 6.69 -3.15 -5.63
C ASP A 94 7.36 -1.94 -4.98
N SER A 95 8.27 -2.22 -4.06
CA SER A 95 9.01 -1.26 -3.27
C SER A 95 10.46 -1.26 -3.71
N GLN A 96 10.96 -0.10 -4.08
CA GLN A 96 12.39 0.13 -4.23
C GLN A 96 12.91 0.64 -2.88
N ASN A 97 13.83 -0.11 -2.29
CA ASN A 97 14.50 0.28 -1.06
C ASN A 97 15.97 0.60 -1.32
N GLU A 98 16.66 1.20 -0.34
CA GLU A 98 18.10 1.53 -0.45
C GLU A 98 18.94 0.29 -0.84
N ASN A 99 18.62 -0.87 -0.27
CA ASN A 99 19.35 -2.13 -0.43
C ASN A 99 18.45 -3.24 -1.03
N GLY A 100 17.83 -2.97 -2.17
CA GLY A 100 17.11 -3.97 -2.97
C GLY A 100 15.60 -3.73 -3.08
N GLU A 101 14.88 -4.75 -3.53
CA GLU A 101 13.45 -4.63 -3.83
C GLU A 101 12.61 -5.60 -2.98
N LEU A 102 11.44 -5.11 -2.57
CA LEU A 102 10.46 -5.87 -1.79
C LEU A 102 9.09 -5.79 -2.47
N THR A 103 8.28 -6.83 -2.29
CA THR A 103 6.85 -6.75 -2.59
C THR A 103 6.10 -6.57 -1.28
N ILE A 104 5.34 -5.48 -1.15
CA ILE A 104 4.55 -5.14 0.04
C ILE A 104 3.07 -5.29 -0.28
N LYS A 105 2.33 -6.01 0.56
CA LYS A 105 0.88 -6.15 0.47
C LYS A 105 0.23 -5.58 1.70
N ILE A 106 -0.60 -4.56 1.53
CA ILE A 106 -1.32 -3.88 2.62
C ILE A 106 -2.82 -4.06 2.39
N THR A 107 -3.52 -4.57 3.40
CA THR A 107 -4.98 -4.71 3.41
C THR A 107 -5.56 -3.85 4.53
N ILE A 108 -6.48 -2.96 4.16
CA ILE A 108 -7.04 -1.92 5.02
C ILE A 108 -8.55 -2.09 5.05
N ASP A 109 -9.15 -2.02 6.23
CA ASP A 109 -10.60 -2.07 6.38
C ASP A 109 -11.25 -0.70 6.13
N LYS A 110 -12.58 -0.65 6.20
CA LYS A 110 -13.35 0.58 5.98
C LYS A 110 -13.05 1.71 6.97
N SER A 111 -12.45 1.39 8.13
CA SER A 111 -12.09 2.35 9.18
C SER A 111 -10.66 2.88 9.03
N GLY A 112 -9.91 2.40 8.03
CA GLY A 112 -8.52 2.79 7.82
C GLY A 112 -7.52 1.98 8.67
N GLN A 113 -7.96 0.93 9.37
CA GLN A 113 -7.07 0.07 10.12
C GLN A 113 -6.44 -0.98 9.20
N ILE A 114 -5.15 -1.27 9.40
CA ILE A 114 -4.47 -2.35 8.71
C ILE A 114 -4.92 -3.69 9.31
N VAL A 115 -5.57 -4.50 8.48
CA VAL A 115 -6.08 -5.84 8.83
C VAL A 115 -5.24 -6.96 8.22
N GLY A 116 -4.27 -6.63 7.37
CA GLY A 116 -3.30 -7.58 6.85
C GLY A 116 -2.09 -6.87 6.25
N LEU A 117 -0.90 -7.36 6.57
CA LEU A 117 0.37 -6.84 6.08
C LEU A 117 1.31 -8.00 5.76
N TYR A 118 1.86 -8.01 4.55
CA TYR A 118 2.86 -8.98 4.13
C TYR A 118 4.00 -8.27 3.40
N ILE A 119 5.23 -8.67 3.68
CA ILE A 119 6.44 -8.15 3.02
C ILE A 119 7.23 -9.35 2.53
N PHE A 120 7.51 -9.39 1.23
CA PHE A 120 8.21 -10.48 0.58
C PHE A 120 9.51 -9.95 -0.04
N LYS A 121 10.61 -10.71 0.10
CA LYS A 121 11.77 -10.51 -0.78
C LYS A 121 11.33 -10.79 -2.21
N LYS A 122 11.59 -9.87 -3.13
CA LYS A 122 11.31 -10.12 -4.55
C LYS A 122 12.20 -11.27 -4.99
N LYS A 123 11.62 -12.38 -5.46
CA LYS A 123 12.41 -13.46 -6.06
C LYS A 123 12.95 -12.92 -7.37
N ILE A 124 14.26 -12.69 -7.42
CA ILE A 124 14.97 -12.58 -8.69
C ILE A 124 14.91 -13.99 -9.28
N TYR A 125 14.03 -14.20 -10.27
CA TYR A 125 14.19 -15.35 -11.14
C TYR A 125 15.40 -15.03 -12.01
N ILE A 126 16.58 -15.49 -11.57
CA ILE A 126 17.79 -15.55 -12.40
C ILE A 126 17.71 -16.82 -13.23
#